data_AF-A0A955SPG3-F1
#
_entry.id   AF-A0A955SPG3-F1
#
_cell.length_a   1.000
_cell.length_b   1.000
_cell.length_c   1.000
_cell.angle_alpha   90.00
_cell.angle_beta   90.00
_cell.angle_gamma   90.00
#
_symmetry.space_group_name_H-M   'P 1'
#
loop_
_entity.id
_entity.type
_entity.pdbx_description
1 polymer ?
#
loop_
_entity_poly.entity_id
_entity_poly.type
_entity_poly.pdbx_seq_one_letter_code
_entity_poly.pdbx_strand_id
1 'polypeptide(L)'
;TQTGQFMIRVTDSDGVVQNLLTVAFDPSVDTLNSLAVAIDSADGLAGAGNGPISALVNADNQLEITSNGGLEFTFTEDTSHILAALGINTFFKGTGAGDISLSDQILDPELGLQRIAASGSGAEGDNTGALAIADLEYARVARNNSTTIGDFYREGISELGVRAQRNKTLSQESTTFLEDLKIRQESVAGVSLDEESVNLIKFQQAFNGAARYITIVDSLIDRVVNGLGITR
;
A
#
# COMPACT_ATOMS: atom_id res chain seq x y z
N THR A 1 -14.89 -16.37 2.20
CA THR A 1 -15.62 -17.64 2.32
C THR A 1 -16.71 -17.66 1.27
N GLN A 2 -17.10 -18.85 0.81
CA GLN A 2 -18.19 -19.06 -0.14
C GLN A 2 -18.95 -20.33 0.24
N THR A 3 -20.17 -20.49 -0.27
CA THR A 3 -20.91 -21.75 -0.08
C THR A 3 -20.12 -22.89 -0.68
N GLY A 4 -19.84 -23.91 0.12
CA GLY A 4 -19.01 -25.04 -0.27
C GLY A 4 -18.94 -26.09 0.82
N GLN A 5 -17.92 -26.93 0.74
CA GLN A 5 -17.66 -27.98 1.72
C GLN A 5 -16.17 -28.15 1.97
N PHE A 6 -15.85 -28.73 3.12
CA PHE A 6 -14.53 -29.24 3.43
C PHE A 6 -14.64 -30.66 3.99
N MET A 7 -13.54 -31.39 3.98
CA MET A 7 -13.50 -32.77 4.42
C MET A 7 -12.58 -32.93 5.62
N ILE A 8 -13.00 -33.77 6.57
CA ILE A 8 -12.20 -34.17 7.72
C ILE A 8 -11.90 -35.65 7.57
N ARG A 9 -10.61 -35.95 7.42
CA ARG A 9 -10.09 -37.31 7.37
C ARG A 9 -9.66 -37.70 8.76
N VAL A 10 -10.25 -38.76 9.30
CA VAL A 10 -9.87 -39.33 10.60
C VAL A 10 -9.04 -40.58 10.36
N THR A 11 -7.86 -40.62 10.97
CA THR A 11 -6.87 -41.68 10.85
C THR A 11 -6.55 -42.30 12.21
N ASP A 12 -6.26 -43.59 12.19
CA ASP A 12 -5.71 -44.30 13.35
C ASP A 12 -4.21 -43.97 13.53
N SER A 13 -3.59 -44.42 14.63
CA SER A 13 -2.16 -44.23 14.93
C SER A 13 -1.22 -44.83 13.88
N ASP A 14 -1.71 -45.75 13.05
CA ASP A 14 -0.99 -46.36 11.92
C ASP A 14 -1.20 -45.59 10.60
N GLY A 15 -1.89 -44.44 10.62
CA GLY A 15 -2.13 -43.60 9.44
C GLY A 15 -3.23 -44.11 8.49
N VAL A 16 -3.93 -45.18 8.87
CA VAL A 16 -5.04 -45.74 8.09
C VAL A 16 -6.28 -44.88 8.27
N VAL A 17 -6.91 -44.47 7.15
CA VAL A 17 -8.15 -43.69 7.16
C VAL A 17 -9.30 -44.56 7.63
N GLN A 18 -9.88 -44.22 8.78
CA GLN A 18 -11.06 -44.89 9.35
C GLN A 18 -12.34 -44.23 8.87
N ASN A 19 -12.38 -42.88 8.90
CA ASN A 19 -13.56 -42.11 8.51
C ASN A 19 -13.16 -40.94 7.62
N LEU A 20 -14.08 -40.58 6.72
CA LEU A 20 -13.98 -39.40 5.89
C LEU A 20 -15.31 -38.65 6.00
N LEU A 21 -15.27 -37.52 6.71
CA LEU A 21 -16.44 -36.72 7.05
C LEU A 21 -16.51 -35.52 6.12
N THR A 22 -17.70 -35.22 5.61
CA THR A 22 -17.93 -34.05 4.75
C THR A 22 -18.78 -33.04 5.49
N VAL A 23 -18.29 -31.81 5.59
CA VAL A 23 -18.98 -30.72 6.27
C VAL A 23 -19.26 -29.62 5.26
N ALA A 24 -20.54 -29.32 5.07
CA ALA A 24 -20.98 -28.20 4.25
C ALA A 24 -20.96 -26.90 5.08
N PHE A 25 -20.68 -25.79 4.41
CA PHE A 25 -20.71 -24.46 5.02
C PHE A 25 -21.27 -23.45 4.03
N ASP A 26 -22.27 -22.68 4.48
CA ASP A 26 -22.84 -21.54 3.76
C ASP A 26 -22.64 -20.24 4.57
N PRO A 27 -21.79 -19.29 4.13
CA PRO A 27 -21.54 -18.06 4.87
C PRO A 27 -22.75 -17.13 4.99
N SER A 28 -23.83 -17.36 4.22
CA SER A 28 -25.05 -16.53 4.29
C SER A 28 -26.02 -16.98 5.39
N VAL A 29 -25.88 -18.20 5.90
CA VAL A 29 -26.82 -18.81 6.86
C VAL A 29 -26.09 -19.38 8.08
N ASP A 30 -24.89 -19.92 7.90
CA ASP A 30 -24.16 -20.60 8.95
C ASP A 30 -23.42 -19.65 9.89
N THR A 31 -23.45 -20.01 11.17
CA THR A 31 -22.69 -19.36 12.24
C THR A 31 -21.63 -20.32 12.78
N LEU A 32 -20.68 -19.83 13.58
CA LEU A 32 -19.68 -20.71 14.20
C LEU A 32 -20.31 -21.86 15.02
N ASN A 33 -21.44 -21.59 15.67
CA ASN A 33 -22.20 -22.63 16.38
C ASN A 33 -22.86 -23.66 15.45
N SER A 34 -23.41 -23.26 14.29
CA SER A 34 -23.99 -24.23 13.35
C SER A 34 -22.89 -25.06 12.69
N LEU A 35 -21.71 -24.45 12.44
CA LEU A 35 -20.53 -25.16 11.98
C LEU A 35 -20.03 -26.19 13.01
N ALA A 36 -19.94 -25.83 14.29
CA ALA A 36 -19.56 -26.79 15.34
C ALA A 36 -20.54 -27.97 15.39
N VAL A 37 -21.85 -27.72 15.31
CA VAL A 37 -22.87 -28.78 15.26
C VAL A 37 -22.75 -29.61 13.97
N ALA A 38 -22.48 -28.98 12.83
CA ALA A 38 -22.31 -29.69 11.56
C ALA A 38 -21.08 -30.61 11.58
N ILE A 39 -19.98 -30.20 12.23
CA ILE A 39 -18.80 -31.04 12.44
C ILE A 39 -19.10 -32.19 13.40
N ASP A 40 -19.75 -31.91 14.53
CA ASP A 40 -20.08 -32.88 15.58
C ASP A 40 -21.07 -33.96 15.11
N SER A 41 -21.89 -33.65 14.10
CA SER A 41 -22.87 -34.58 13.51
C SER A 41 -22.49 -35.12 12.14
N ALA A 42 -21.28 -34.80 11.63
CA ALA A 42 -20.84 -35.15 10.29
C ALA A 42 -20.68 -36.67 10.07
N ASP A 43 -20.53 -37.43 11.15
CA ASP A 43 -20.43 -38.89 11.17
C ASP A 43 -21.80 -39.60 11.29
N GLY A 44 -22.88 -38.83 11.40
CA GLY A 44 -24.25 -39.34 11.60
C GLY A 44 -24.59 -39.70 13.06
N LEU A 45 -23.70 -39.45 14.01
CA LEU A 45 -23.91 -39.67 15.44
C LEU A 45 -24.05 -38.31 16.14
N ALA A 46 -25.28 -37.95 16.54
CA ALA A 46 -25.51 -36.67 17.17
C ALA A 46 -24.97 -36.63 18.62
N GLY A 47 -24.18 -35.60 18.94
CA GLY A 47 -23.82 -35.20 20.30
C GLY A 47 -22.35 -35.42 20.66
N ALA A 48 -21.79 -34.41 21.36
CA ALA A 48 -20.40 -34.37 21.79
C ALA A 48 -19.96 -35.65 22.51
N GLY A 49 -18.93 -36.30 21.97
CA GLY A 49 -18.31 -37.51 22.54
C GLY A 49 -18.85 -38.84 22.00
N ASN A 50 -19.86 -38.82 21.12
CA ASN A 50 -20.42 -40.05 20.52
C ASN A 50 -19.70 -40.45 19.21
N GLY A 51 -19.04 -39.51 18.55
CA GLY A 51 -18.33 -39.69 17.30
C GLY A 51 -16.81 -39.82 17.42
N PRO A 52 -16.08 -40.06 16.31
CA PRO A 52 -14.62 -40.09 16.29
C PRO A 52 -13.99 -38.70 16.50
N ILE A 53 -14.76 -37.64 16.22
CA ILE A 53 -14.44 -36.25 16.54
C ILE A 53 -15.63 -35.60 17.25
N SER A 54 -15.36 -34.64 18.11
CA SER A 54 -16.36 -33.76 18.73
C SER A 54 -15.99 -32.32 18.43
N ALA A 55 -16.97 -31.46 18.20
CA ALA A 55 -16.75 -30.03 17.99
C ALA A 55 -17.68 -29.17 18.83
N LEU A 56 -17.13 -28.13 19.46
CA LEU A 56 -17.89 -27.17 20.26
C LEU A 56 -17.34 -25.75 20.08
N VAL A 57 -18.18 -24.76 20.39
CA VAL A 57 -17.72 -23.37 20.54
C VAL A 57 -17.57 -23.10 22.03
N ASN A 58 -16.34 -22.78 22.46
CA ASN A 58 -16.06 -22.50 23.86
C ASN A 58 -16.58 -21.12 24.29
N ALA A 59 -16.45 -20.79 25.57
CA ALA A 59 -16.92 -19.50 26.11
C ALA A 59 -16.19 -18.28 25.53
N ASP A 60 -15.02 -18.49 24.91
CA ASP A 60 -14.21 -17.46 24.25
C ASP A 60 -14.51 -17.33 22.75
N ASN A 61 -15.61 -17.95 22.27
CA ASN A 61 -16.03 -17.98 20.86
C ASN A 61 -15.01 -18.62 19.92
N GLN A 62 -14.22 -19.57 20.41
CA GLN A 62 -13.31 -20.36 19.59
C GLN A 62 -13.92 -21.72 19.26
N LEU A 63 -13.74 -22.15 18.02
CA LEU A 63 -14.09 -23.49 17.58
C LEU A 63 -13.04 -24.47 18.13
N GLU A 64 -13.46 -25.33 19.04
CA GLU A 64 -12.65 -26.39 19.61
C GLU A 64 -13.08 -27.72 18.99
N ILE A 65 -12.12 -28.44 18.41
CA ILE A 65 -12.32 -29.75 17.79
C ILE A 65 -11.40 -30.74 18.48
N THR A 66 -11.98 -31.80 19.03
CA THR A 66 -11.27 -32.84 19.78
C THR A 66 -11.50 -34.18 19.10
N SER A 67 -10.44 -34.97 18.93
CA SER A 67 -10.60 -36.38 18.54
C SER A 67 -10.84 -37.26 19.75
N ASN A 68 -11.67 -38.27 19.57
CA ASN A 68 -11.95 -39.28 20.59
C ASN A 68 -11.22 -40.58 20.26
N GLY A 69 -10.88 -41.37 21.28
CA GLY A 69 -10.35 -42.72 21.08
C GLY A 69 -8.91 -42.83 20.57
N GLY A 70 -8.09 -41.77 20.70
CA GLY A 70 -6.69 -41.78 20.25
C GLY A 70 -6.50 -41.65 18.74
N LEU A 71 -7.57 -41.31 18.02
CA LEU A 71 -7.54 -41.04 16.58
C LEU A 71 -6.94 -39.66 16.30
N GLU A 72 -6.34 -39.52 15.14
CA GLU A 72 -5.89 -38.23 14.59
C GLU A 72 -6.88 -37.76 13.52
N PHE A 73 -6.95 -36.46 13.29
CA PHE A 73 -7.74 -35.90 12.20
C PHE A 73 -6.95 -34.88 11.40
N THR A 74 -7.23 -34.83 10.11
CA THR A 74 -6.65 -33.88 9.17
C THR A 74 -7.75 -33.28 8.32
N PHE A 75 -7.61 -32.01 7.98
CA PHE A 75 -8.53 -31.34 7.05
C PHE A 75 -8.02 -31.44 5.63
N THR A 76 -8.93 -31.67 4.69
CA THR A 76 -8.63 -31.75 3.26
C THR A 76 -9.78 -31.18 2.42
N GLU A 77 -9.48 -30.86 1.17
CA GLU A 77 -10.47 -30.42 0.15
C GLU A 77 -11.44 -29.31 0.61
N ASP A 78 -10.91 -28.13 0.98
CA ASP A 78 -11.75 -26.97 1.34
C ASP A 78 -12.13 -26.12 0.13
N THR A 79 -13.36 -26.31 -0.37
CA THR A 79 -13.97 -25.48 -1.42
C THR A 79 -14.71 -24.27 -0.87
N SER A 80 -15.01 -24.25 0.43
CA SER A 80 -15.72 -23.15 1.10
C SER A 80 -14.81 -22.00 1.53
N HIS A 81 -13.50 -22.28 1.62
CA HIS A 81 -12.45 -21.40 2.16
C HIS A 81 -12.67 -21.00 3.63
N ILE A 82 -13.49 -21.74 4.38
CA ILE A 82 -13.75 -21.49 5.81
C ILE A 82 -12.55 -21.84 6.66
N LEU A 83 -11.81 -22.90 6.33
CA LEU A 83 -10.65 -23.32 7.11
C LEU A 83 -9.57 -22.24 7.06
N ALA A 84 -9.36 -21.66 5.87
CA ALA A 84 -8.45 -20.54 5.70
C ALA A 84 -8.90 -19.30 6.50
N ALA A 85 -10.20 -19.02 6.55
CA ALA A 85 -10.74 -17.91 7.33
C ALA A 85 -10.62 -18.11 8.85
N LEU A 86 -10.66 -19.37 9.31
CA LEU A 86 -10.43 -19.76 10.70
C LEU A 86 -8.94 -19.89 11.05
N GLY A 87 -8.03 -19.69 10.08
CA GLY A 87 -6.58 -19.83 10.28
C GLY A 87 -6.11 -21.29 10.37
N ILE A 88 -6.93 -22.24 9.94
CA ILE A 88 -6.61 -23.67 9.90
C ILE A 88 -5.90 -23.99 8.59
N ASN A 89 -4.76 -24.68 8.66
CA ASN A 89 -3.93 -25.06 7.50
C ASN A 89 -3.53 -23.87 6.60
N THR A 90 -3.43 -22.66 7.17
CA THR A 90 -2.99 -21.47 6.44
C THR A 90 -1.47 -21.31 6.47
N PHE A 91 -0.87 -21.07 5.30
CA PHE A 91 0.55 -20.73 5.21
C PHE A 91 0.82 -19.28 5.65
N PHE A 92 -0.05 -18.36 5.23
CA PHE A 92 0.02 -16.95 5.59
C PHE A 92 -1.14 -16.57 6.51
N LYS A 93 -0.87 -15.63 7.42
CA LYS A 93 -1.87 -14.90 8.22
C LYS A 93 -1.87 -13.42 7.81
N GLY A 94 -2.95 -12.72 8.14
CA GLY A 94 -3.16 -11.31 7.78
C GLY A 94 -4.33 -11.14 6.83
N THR A 95 -4.79 -9.90 6.71
CA THR A 95 -5.98 -9.53 5.93
C THR A 95 -5.64 -8.84 4.61
N GLY A 96 -4.39 -8.41 4.43
CA GLY A 96 -3.92 -7.77 3.22
C GLY A 96 -2.39 -7.65 3.14
N ALA A 97 -1.91 -6.84 2.20
CA ALA A 97 -0.47 -6.72 1.93
C ALA A 97 0.34 -6.03 3.05
N GLY A 98 -0.32 -5.28 3.93
CA GLY A 98 0.35 -4.53 5.01
C GLY A 98 0.60 -5.35 6.28
N ASP A 99 -0.19 -6.40 6.50
CA ASP A 99 -0.17 -7.25 7.70
C ASP A 99 0.09 -8.73 7.37
N ILE A 100 0.34 -9.06 6.10
CA ILE A 100 0.68 -10.42 5.68
C ILE A 100 1.95 -10.89 6.40
N SER A 101 1.85 -12.07 7.02
CA SER A 101 2.94 -12.72 7.72
C SER A 101 2.80 -14.24 7.61
N LEU A 102 3.81 -14.99 8.02
CA LEU A 102 3.69 -16.44 8.16
C LEU A 102 2.79 -16.78 9.36
N SER A 103 2.06 -17.89 9.25
CA SER A 103 1.26 -18.38 10.37
C SER A 103 2.16 -18.73 11.57
N ASP A 104 1.67 -18.53 12.79
CA ASP A 104 2.44 -18.79 14.01
C ASP A 104 2.85 -20.26 14.13
N GLN A 105 2.04 -21.16 13.57
CA GLN A 105 2.35 -22.59 13.50
C GLN A 105 3.57 -22.92 12.63
N ILE A 106 3.84 -22.11 11.60
CA ILE A 106 5.02 -22.29 10.73
C ILE A 106 6.25 -21.61 11.32
N LEU A 107 6.06 -20.50 12.05
CA LEU A 107 7.14 -19.79 12.72
C LEU A 107 7.67 -20.51 13.96
N ASP A 108 6.99 -21.56 14.43
CA ASP A 108 7.43 -22.42 15.52
C ASP A 108 8.82 -23.02 15.20
N PRO A 109 9.86 -22.76 16.03
CA PRO A 109 11.22 -23.20 15.75
C PRO A 109 11.42 -24.72 15.89
N GLU A 110 10.55 -25.44 16.62
CA GLU A 110 10.70 -26.88 16.86
C GLU A 110 9.93 -27.71 15.83
N LEU A 111 8.70 -27.30 15.52
CA LEU A 111 7.77 -28.10 14.70
C LEU A 111 7.37 -27.42 13.39
N GLY A 112 7.69 -26.14 13.18
CA GLY A 112 7.19 -25.37 12.04
C GLY A 112 7.58 -25.95 10.69
N LEU A 113 8.82 -26.42 10.54
CA LEU A 113 9.29 -27.06 9.31
C LEU A 113 8.58 -28.39 9.01
N GLN A 114 8.17 -29.14 10.04
CA GLN A 114 7.45 -30.40 9.88
C GLN A 114 6.00 -30.19 9.44
N ARG A 115 5.47 -28.96 9.58
CA ARG A 115 4.11 -28.59 9.18
C ARG A 115 4.02 -28.12 7.72
N ILE A 116 5.14 -27.96 7.03
CA ILE A 116 5.16 -27.59 5.61
C ILE A 116 5.12 -28.87 4.76
N ALA A 117 3.96 -29.18 4.21
CA ALA A 117 3.79 -30.33 3.32
C ALA A 117 4.35 -30.03 1.91
N ALA A 118 5.57 -30.52 1.64
CA ALA A 118 6.16 -30.49 0.30
C ALA A 118 5.64 -31.62 -0.61
N SER A 119 5.11 -32.69 -0.01
CA SER A 119 4.59 -33.89 -0.66
C SER A 119 3.05 -33.84 -0.67
N GLY A 120 2.43 -34.13 -1.82
CA GLY A 120 0.98 -34.26 -1.93
C GLY A 120 0.46 -35.64 -1.54
N SER A 121 1.30 -36.67 -1.66
CA SER A 121 0.94 -38.07 -1.34
C SER A 121 1.42 -38.56 0.03
N GLY A 122 2.32 -37.81 0.68
CA GLY A 122 3.01 -38.22 1.91
C GLY A 122 4.16 -39.21 1.68
N ALA A 123 4.41 -39.65 0.45
CA ALA A 123 5.50 -40.56 0.13
C ALA A 123 6.87 -39.87 0.21
N GLU A 124 7.89 -40.62 0.64
CA GLU A 124 9.27 -40.14 0.63
C GLU A 124 9.73 -39.79 -0.80
N GLY A 125 10.31 -38.60 -0.97
CA GLY A 125 10.79 -38.11 -2.26
C GLY A 125 9.74 -37.43 -3.14
N ASP A 126 8.47 -37.42 -2.75
CA ASP A 126 7.43 -36.67 -3.44
C ASP A 126 7.56 -35.16 -3.15
N ASN A 127 7.71 -34.37 -4.22
CA ASN A 127 7.85 -32.92 -4.20
C ASN A 127 6.70 -32.19 -4.92
N THR A 128 5.58 -32.85 -5.16
CA THR A 128 4.42 -32.31 -5.89
C THR A 128 3.87 -31.03 -5.28
N GLY A 129 3.85 -30.89 -3.95
CA GLY A 129 3.44 -29.66 -3.27
C GLY A 129 4.44 -28.52 -3.50
N ALA A 130 5.74 -28.80 -3.43
CA ALA A 130 6.77 -27.82 -3.74
C ALA A 130 6.72 -27.38 -5.22
N LEU A 131 6.43 -28.31 -6.13
CA LEU A 131 6.25 -28.00 -7.55
C LEU A 131 5.01 -27.13 -7.78
N ALA A 132 3.89 -27.42 -7.11
CA ALA A 132 2.68 -26.61 -7.20
C ALA A 132 2.90 -25.17 -6.70
N ILE A 133 3.73 -24.98 -5.67
CA ILE A 133 4.15 -23.65 -5.20
C ILE A 133 5.00 -22.94 -6.28
N ALA A 134 5.93 -23.64 -6.92
CA ALA A 134 6.73 -23.08 -8.00
C ALA A 134 5.86 -22.69 -9.21
N ASP A 135 4.87 -23.51 -9.55
CA ASP A 135 3.94 -23.26 -10.66
C ASP A 135 3.02 -22.05 -10.41
N LEU A 136 2.88 -21.59 -9.16
CA LEU A 136 2.13 -20.38 -8.81
C LEU A 136 2.68 -19.13 -9.51
N GLU A 137 3.96 -19.11 -9.88
CA GLU A 137 4.57 -18.04 -10.67
C GLU A 137 3.85 -17.83 -12.01
N TYR A 138 3.44 -18.94 -12.65
CA TYR A 138 2.78 -18.94 -13.95
C TYR A 138 1.25 -18.99 -13.86
N ALA A 139 0.73 -19.34 -12.68
CA ALA A 139 -0.70 -19.43 -12.44
C ALA A 139 -1.37 -18.05 -12.46
N ARG A 140 -2.56 -17.98 -13.05
CA ARG A 140 -3.37 -16.76 -13.10
C ARG A 140 -4.18 -16.65 -11.81
N VAL A 141 -3.56 -16.11 -10.77
CA VAL A 141 -4.16 -15.95 -9.44
C VAL A 141 -4.34 -14.49 -9.02
N ALA A 142 -3.67 -13.56 -9.71
CA ALA A 142 -3.80 -12.14 -9.43
C ALA A 142 -5.00 -11.51 -10.16
N ARG A 143 -5.53 -10.42 -9.60
CA ARG A 143 -6.68 -9.64 -10.14
C ARG A 143 -7.85 -10.56 -10.51
N ASN A 144 -8.47 -11.21 -9.52
CA ASN A 144 -9.59 -12.14 -9.72
C ASN A 144 -9.27 -13.22 -10.76
N ASN A 145 -8.12 -13.88 -10.63
CA ASN A 145 -7.65 -14.96 -11.51
C ASN A 145 -7.46 -14.57 -12.99
N SER A 146 -7.26 -13.28 -13.26
CA SER A 146 -7.11 -12.77 -14.63
C SER A 146 -5.66 -12.54 -15.05
N THR A 147 -4.68 -12.61 -14.16
CA THR A 147 -3.28 -12.40 -14.53
C THR A 147 -2.33 -13.13 -13.59
N THR A 148 -1.09 -13.30 -14.01
CA THR A 148 -0.03 -13.89 -13.18
C THR A 148 0.45 -12.90 -12.11
N ILE A 149 1.05 -13.41 -11.04
CA ILE A 149 1.65 -12.54 -10.01
C ILE A 149 2.74 -11.65 -10.63
N GLY A 150 3.57 -12.22 -11.52
CA GLY A 150 4.64 -11.50 -12.20
C GLY A 150 4.13 -10.38 -13.12
N ASP A 151 3.07 -10.63 -13.90
CA ASP A 151 2.47 -9.61 -14.77
C ASP A 151 1.82 -8.49 -13.96
N PHE A 152 1.08 -8.84 -12.89
CA PHE A 152 0.47 -7.85 -12.00
C PHE A 152 1.52 -6.92 -11.38
N TYR A 153 2.63 -7.49 -10.93
CA TYR A 153 3.75 -6.72 -10.37
C TYR A 153 4.40 -5.81 -11.41
N ARG A 154 4.65 -6.31 -12.63
CA ARG A 154 5.20 -5.53 -13.75
C ARG A 154 4.29 -4.37 -14.14
N GLU A 155 2.98 -4.59 -14.22
CA GLU A 155 1.99 -3.55 -14.50
C GLU A 155 2.04 -2.46 -13.42
N GLY A 156 2.06 -2.85 -12.14
CA GLY A 156 2.14 -1.89 -11.03
C GLY A 156 3.41 -1.03 -11.06
N ILE A 157 4.58 -1.62 -11.32
CA ILE A 157 5.83 -0.85 -11.47
C ILE A 157 5.78 0.04 -12.71
N SER A 158 5.25 -0.46 -13.83
CA SER A 158 5.15 0.32 -15.07
C SER A 158 4.28 1.56 -14.86
N GLU A 159 3.12 1.40 -14.21
CA GLU A 159 2.23 2.50 -13.88
C GLU A 159 2.92 3.52 -12.96
N LEU A 160 3.62 3.05 -11.92
CA LEU A 160 4.40 3.92 -11.03
C LEU A 160 5.46 4.70 -11.81
N GLY A 161 6.17 4.04 -12.73
CA GLY A 161 7.18 4.67 -13.59
C GLY A 161 6.59 5.75 -14.49
N VAL A 162 5.45 5.48 -15.13
CA VAL A 162 4.74 6.47 -15.97
C VAL A 162 4.27 7.68 -15.13
N ARG A 163 3.73 7.43 -13.93
CA ARG A 163 3.31 8.51 -13.00
C ARG A 163 4.50 9.34 -12.53
N ALA A 164 5.63 8.71 -12.19
CA ALA A 164 6.84 9.39 -11.79
C ALA A 164 7.41 10.28 -12.91
N GLN A 165 7.47 9.76 -14.14
CA GLN A 165 7.93 10.51 -15.30
C GLN A 165 7.02 11.71 -15.59
N ARG A 166 5.69 11.52 -15.53
CA ARG A 166 4.71 12.62 -15.68
C ARG A 166 4.93 13.71 -14.64
N ASN A 167 5.08 13.34 -13.36
CA ASN A 167 5.28 14.31 -12.29
C ASN A 167 6.61 15.08 -12.45
N LYS A 168 7.66 14.41 -12.94
CA LYS A 168 8.93 15.05 -13.25
C LYS A 168 8.78 16.10 -14.36
N THR A 169 8.09 15.74 -15.44
CA THR A 169 7.81 16.68 -16.55
C THR A 169 6.99 17.87 -16.08
N LEU A 170 5.91 17.64 -15.32
CA LEU A 170 5.08 18.73 -14.78
C LEU A 170 5.86 19.67 -13.84
N SER A 171 6.78 19.12 -13.04
CA SER A 171 7.64 19.92 -12.16
C SER A 171 8.61 20.79 -12.97
N GLN A 172 9.20 20.24 -14.04
CA GLN A 172 10.06 21.00 -14.96
C GLN A 172 9.27 22.12 -15.65
N GLU A 173 8.09 21.81 -16.20
CA GLU A 173 7.21 22.78 -16.83
C GLU A 173 6.82 23.91 -15.87
N SER A 174 6.46 23.57 -14.63
CA SER A 174 6.12 24.55 -13.59
C SER A 174 7.30 25.46 -13.24
N THR A 175 8.53 24.90 -13.23
CA THR A 175 9.75 25.66 -12.97
C THR A 175 10.03 26.64 -14.11
N THR A 176 9.97 26.19 -15.36
CA THR A 176 10.15 27.05 -16.54
C THR A 176 9.08 28.13 -16.62
N PHE A 177 7.82 27.81 -16.31
CA PHE A 177 6.74 28.78 -16.28
C PHE A 177 6.95 29.85 -15.21
N LEU A 178 7.44 29.46 -14.03
CA LEU A 178 7.79 30.38 -12.96
C LEU A 178 8.97 31.29 -13.36
N GLU A 179 9.96 30.77 -14.06
CA GLU A 179 11.06 31.57 -14.61
C GLU A 179 10.57 32.60 -15.65
N ASP A 180 9.68 32.21 -16.59
CA ASP A 180 9.09 33.14 -17.55
C ASP A 180 8.30 34.27 -16.86
N LEU A 181 7.52 33.92 -15.83
CA LEU A 181 6.78 34.91 -15.03
C LEU A 181 7.72 35.87 -14.28
N LYS A 182 8.85 35.38 -13.76
CA LYS A 182 9.87 36.24 -13.14
C LYS A 182 10.49 37.21 -14.15
N ILE A 183 10.86 36.72 -15.33
CA ILE A 183 11.41 37.57 -16.40
C ILE A 183 10.39 38.64 -16.81
N ARG A 184 9.11 38.28 -16.95
CA ARG A 184 8.04 39.26 -17.23
C ARG A 184 7.87 40.27 -16.11
N GLN A 185 7.92 39.82 -14.86
CA GLN A 185 7.87 40.72 -13.70
C GLN A 185 9.03 41.71 -13.71
N GLU A 186 10.26 41.24 -13.93
CA GLU A 186 11.46 42.09 -14.06
C GLU A 186 11.38 43.03 -15.26
N SER A 187 10.73 42.65 -16.37
CA SER A 187 10.58 43.56 -17.52
C SER A 187 9.65 44.75 -17.26
N VAL A 188 8.67 44.60 -16.37
CA VAL A 188 7.67 45.65 -16.06
C VAL A 188 8.06 46.43 -14.80
N ALA A 189 8.51 45.71 -13.77
CA ALA A 189 8.82 46.28 -12.45
C ALA A 189 10.33 46.42 -12.21
N GLY A 190 11.18 45.92 -13.10
CA GLY A 190 12.62 46.09 -13.01
C GLY A 190 13.01 47.52 -13.35
N VAL A 191 13.90 48.07 -12.53
CA VAL A 191 14.53 49.36 -12.78
C VAL A 191 15.86 49.09 -13.47
N SER A 192 16.07 49.70 -14.64
CA SER A 192 17.38 49.66 -15.29
C SER A 192 18.31 50.64 -14.58
N LEU A 193 19.32 50.10 -13.86
CA LEU A 193 20.34 50.91 -13.18
C LEU A 193 21.06 51.87 -14.15
N ASP A 194 21.21 51.49 -15.41
CA ASP A 194 21.81 52.34 -16.44
C ASP A 194 20.89 53.51 -16.82
N GLU A 195 19.59 53.28 -16.99
CA GLU A 195 18.62 54.36 -17.24
C GLU A 195 18.49 55.29 -16.03
N GLU A 196 18.45 54.72 -14.82
CA GLU A 196 18.39 55.51 -13.59
C GLU A 196 19.67 56.33 -13.41
N SER A 197 20.84 55.79 -13.72
CA SER A 197 22.12 56.52 -13.70
C SER A 197 22.17 57.65 -14.73
N VAL A 198 21.68 57.41 -15.95
CA VAL A 198 21.56 58.47 -16.98
C VAL A 198 20.60 59.57 -16.54
N ASN A 199 19.45 59.21 -15.96
CA ASN A 199 18.51 60.18 -15.41
C ASN A 199 19.11 60.97 -14.24
N LEU A 200 19.87 60.30 -13.37
CA LEU A 200 20.59 60.92 -12.27
C LEU A 200 21.62 61.94 -12.78
N ILE A 201 22.41 61.59 -13.80
CA ILE A 201 23.35 62.52 -14.45
C ILE A 201 22.60 63.71 -15.07
N LYS A 202 21.47 63.48 -15.75
CA LYS A 202 20.64 64.56 -16.32
C LYS A 202 20.13 65.51 -15.22
N PHE A 203 19.63 64.97 -14.10
CA PHE A 203 19.17 65.78 -12.97
C PHE A 203 20.32 66.56 -12.32
N GLN A 204 21.51 65.95 -12.19
CA GLN A 204 22.70 66.66 -11.71
C GLN A 204 23.11 67.81 -12.64
N GLN A 205 23.08 67.61 -13.97
CA GLN A 205 23.36 68.67 -14.94
C GLN A 205 22.32 69.80 -14.88
N ALA A 206 21.04 69.45 -14.82
CA ALA A 206 19.95 70.41 -14.70
C ALA A 206 20.07 71.23 -13.40
N PHE A 207 20.40 70.59 -12.27
CA PHE A 207 20.61 71.25 -10.99
C PHE A 207 21.80 72.22 -11.04
N ASN A 208 22.93 71.80 -11.60
CA ASN A 208 24.09 72.68 -11.79
C ASN A 208 23.78 73.87 -12.71
N GLY A 209 22.98 73.64 -13.77
CA GLY A 209 22.48 74.70 -14.65
C GLY A 209 21.58 75.70 -13.91
N ALA A 210 20.63 75.21 -13.12
CA ALA A 210 19.75 76.03 -12.29
C ALA A 210 20.53 76.82 -11.23
N ALA A 211 21.53 76.21 -10.58
CA ALA A 211 22.40 76.88 -9.62
C ALA A 211 23.17 78.03 -10.28
N ARG A 212 23.76 77.82 -11.46
CA ARG A 212 24.41 78.88 -12.24
C ARG A 212 23.44 79.98 -12.65
N TYR A 213 22.23 79.63 -13.06
CA TYR A 213 21.19 80.61 -13.40
C TYR A 213 20.84 81.48 -12.18
N ILE A 214 20.66 80.88 -11.00
CA ILE A 214 20.43 81.60 -9.74
C ILE A 214 21.61 82.53 -9.43
N THR A 215 22.86 82.06 -9.59
CA THR A 215 24.05 82.92 -9.38
C THR A 215 24.08 84.11 -10.34
N ILE A 216 23.69 83.92 -11.60
CA ILE A 216 23.59 85.01 -12.58
C ILE A 216 22.49 85.99 -12.17
N VAL A 217 21.31 85.49 -11.76
CA VAL A 217 20.21 86.32 -11.28
C VAL A 217 20.62 87.10 -10.03
N ASP A 218 21.32 86.48 -9.08
CA ASP A 218 21.85 87.14 -7.87
C ASP A 218 22.85 88.24 -8.24
N SER A 219 23.74 87.97 -9.20
CA SER A 219 24.69 88.97 -9.72
C SER A 219 23.98 90.13 -10.44
N LEU A 220 22.88 89.86 -11.15
CA LEU A 220 22.05 90.89 -11.80
C LEU A 220 21.31 91.73 -10.76
N ILE A 221 20.75 91.11 -9.72
CA ILE A 221 20.10 91.80 -8.60
C ILE A 221 21.10 92.68 -7.88
N ASP A 222 22.28 92.16 -7.53
CA ASP A 222 23.35 92.94 -6.89
C ASP A 222 23.75 94.15 -7.74
N ARG A 223 23.90 93.97 -9.06
CA ARG A 223 24.23 95.07 -9.97
C ARG A 223 23.12 96.13 -10.06
N VAL A 224 21.85 95.73 -10.02
CA VAL A 224 20.73 96.68 -10.02
C VAL A 224 20.65 97.42 -8.68
N VAL A 225 20.79 96.72 -7.56
CA VAL A 225 20.63 97.29 -6.21
C VAL A 225 21.84 98.16 -5.85
N ASN A 226 23.06 97.65 -5.99
CA ASN A 226 24.29 98.35 -5.59
C ASN A 226 24.92 99.18 -6.72
N GLY A 227 24.64 98.86 -7.98
CA GLY A 227 25.17 99.59 -9.14
C GLY A 227 24.30 100.75 -9.62
N LEU A 228 22.99 100.76 -9.32
CA LEU A 228 22.08 101.90 -9.57
C LEU A 228 21.64 102.61 -8.28
N GLY A 229 21.99 102.07 -7.12
CA GLY A 229 21.89 102.72 -5.81
C GLY A 229 22.96 103.81 -5.66
N ILE A 230 22.65 104.98 -6.22
CA ILE A 230 23.38 106.23 -6.07
C ILE A 230 23.78 106.50 -4.61
N THR A 231 25.08 106.73 -4.45
CA THR A 231 25.69 107.56 -3.42
C THR A 231 24.95 108.91 -3.31
N ARG A 232 24.47 109.21 -2.11
CA ARG A 232 24.34 110.57 -1.59
C ARG A 232 24.68 110.57 -0.11
#